data_AF-A0A1F5EN52-F1
#
_entry.id   AF-A0A1F5EN52-F1
#
_cell.length_a   1.000
_cell.length_b   1.000
_cell.length_c   1.000
_cell.angle_alpha   90.00
_cell.angle_beta   90.00
_cell.angle_gamma   90.00
#
_symmetry.space_group_name_H-M   'P 1'
#
loop_
_entity.id
_entity.type
_entity.pdbx_description
1 polymer ?
#
loop_
_entity_poly.entity_id
_entity_poly.type
_entity_poly.pdbx_seq_one_letter_code
_entity_poly.pdbx_strand_id
1 'polypeptide(L)' 'MINIELTKNSNENNLGLLRRFSKRVKSSGITQRVRSIRYNQRDESKYTRKKKTLKSLKRKAEMEEMIKMGKAPVKK' A
#
# COMPACT_ATOMS: atom_id res chain seq x y z
N MET A 1 -17.93 -3.70 15.71
CA MET A 1 -17.73 -3.48 14.27
C MET A 1 -16.74 -4.51 13.77
N ILE A 2 -17.17 -5.43 12.91
CA ILE A 2 -16.29 -6.45 12.34
C ILE A 2 -15.60 -5.83 11.14
N ASN A 3 -14.28 -5.74 11.17
CA ASN A 3 -13.52 -5.09 10.10
C ASN A 3 -13.36 -5.99 8.87
N ILE A 4 -13.19 -7.30 9.09
CA ILE A 4 -13.03 -8.30 8.04
C ILE A 4 -13.66 -9.59 8.53
N GLU A 5 -14.55 -10.14 7.73
CA GLU A 5 -15.14 -11.46 7.92
C GLU A 5 -14.90 -12.30 6.67
N LEU A 6 -14.61 -13.59 6.87
CA LEU A 6 -14.45 -14.56 5.80
C LEU A 6 -15.10 -15.87 6.20
N THR A 7 -15.99 -16.35 5.36
CA THR A 7 -16.56 -17.69 5.43
C THR A 7 -15.76 -18.65 4.57
N LYS A 8 -15.71 -19.92 5.01
CA LYS A 8 -15.08 -21.01 4.27
C LYS A 8 -15.99 -21.43 3.11
N ASN A 9 -15.42 -21.59 1.92
CA ASN A 9 -16.13 -22.16 0.79
C ASN A 9 -16.07 -23.70 0.84
N SER A 10 -17.09 -24.40 0.32
CA SER A 10 -17.24 -25.87 0.47
C SER A 10 -16.00 -26.69 0.07
N ASN A 11 -15.23 -26.26 -0.94
CA ASN A 11 -14.05 -26.99 -1.43
C ASN A 11 -12.71 -26.29 -1.10
N GLU A 12 -12.68 -25.38 -0.13
CA GLU A 12 -11.45 -24.64 0.20
C GLU A 12 -10.59 -25.37 1.24
N ASN A 13 -9.29 -25.49 0.95
CA ASN A 13 -8.30 -25.93 1.94
C ASN A 13 -8.02 -24.79 2.95
N ASN A 14 -7.75 -25.15 4.22
CA ASN A 14 -7.52 -24.20 5.31
C ASN A 14 -6.38 -23.19 5.01
N LEU A 15 -5.34 -23.62 4.27
CA LEU A 15 -4.26 -22.72 3.83
C LEU A 15 -4.73 -21.68 2.80
N GLY A 16 -5.70 -22.04 1.95
CA GLY A 16 -6.32 -21.12 0.98
C GLY A 16 -7.10 -19.99 1.67
N LEU A 17 -7.86 -20.35 2.69
CA LEU A 17 -8.62 -19.42 3.52
C LEU A 17 -7.69 -18.42 4.24
N LEU A 18 -6.57 -18.89 4.82
CA LEU A 18 -5.59 -18.02 5.47
C LEU A 18 -4.92 -17.04 4.49
N ARG A 19 -4.67 -17.46 3.25
CA ARG A 19 -4.14 -16.59 2.19
C ARG A 19 -5.16 -15.51 1.81
N ARG A 20 -6.43 -15.85 1.67
CA ARG A 20 -7.51 -14.88 1.42
C ARG A 20 -7.64 -13.88 2.56
N PHE A 21 -7.61 -14.34 3.80
CA PHE A 21 -7.59 -13.50 4.98
C PHE A 21 -6.43 -12.51 4.93
N SER A 22 -5.21 -13.02 4.74
CA SER A 22 -4.01 -12.19 4.64
C SER A 22 -4.09 -11.17 3.51
N LYS A 23 -4.61 -11.55 2.33
CA LYS A 23 -4.82 -10.64 1.20
C LYS A 23 -5.85 -9.57 1.53
N ARG A 24 -6.99 -9.94 2.14
CA ARG A 24 -8.07 -9.02 2.50
C ARG A 24 -7.64 -8.03 3.57
N VAL A 25 -6.90 -8.49 4.58
CA VAL A 25 -6.26 -7.66 5.62
C VAL A 25 -5.32 -6.66 4.97
N LYS A 26 -4.44 -7.09 4.06
CA LYS A 26 -3.51 -6.19 3.36
C LYS A 26 -4.25 -5.16 2.49
N SER A 27 -5.26 -5.60 1.72
CA SER A 27 -6.03 -4.69 0.84
C SER A 27 -6.90 -3.69 1.61
N SER A 28 -7.36 -4.06 2.81
CA SER A 28 -8.23 -3.21 3.64
C SER A 28 -7.51 -1.97 4.19
N GLY A 29 -6.17 -1.95 4.18
CA GLY A 29 -5.39 -0.81 4.69
C GLY A 29 -5.50 -0.57 6.21
N ILE A 30 -6.22 -1.42 6.97
CA ILE A 30 -6.47 -1.22 8.40
C ILE A 30 -5.15 -1.08 9.18
N THR A 31 -4.19 -1.97 8.91
CA THR A 31 -2.89 -1.93 9.58
C THR A 31 -2.13 -0.63 9.29
N GLN A 32 -2.24 -0.08 8.08
CA GLN A 32 -1.63 1.20 7.73
C GLN A 32 -2.31 2.35 8.47
N ARG A 33 -3.65 2.35 8.54
CA ARG A 33 -4.44 3.35 9.26
C ARG A 33 -4.15 3.34 10.77
N VAL A 34 -4.18 2.18 11.40
CA VAL A 34 -3.91 2.06 12.85
C VAL A 34 -2.47 2.50 13.17
N ARG A 35 -1.51 2.22 12.28
CA ARG A 35 -0.14 2.73 12.43
C ARG A 35 -0.04 4.25 12.26
N SER A 36 -0.79 4.84 11.34
CA SER A 36 -0.74 6.28 11.10
C SER A 36 -1.33 7.11 12.23
N ILE A 37 -2.36 6.60 12.92
CA ILE A 37 -3.02 7.30 14.03
C ILE A 37 -2.43 6.98 15.42
N ARG A 38 -1.44 6.08 15.50
CA ARG A 38 -0.89 5.59 16.77
C ARG A 38 -0.29 6.71 17.63
N TYR A 39 0.37 7.67 16.99
CA TYR A 39 1.03 8.78 17.67
C TYR A 39 0.51 10.09 17.11
N ASN A 40 0.31 11.06 17.99
CA ASN A 40 -0.06 12.41 17.57
C ASN A 40 1.15 13.08 16.92
N GLN A 41 1.00 13.50 15.66
CA GLN A 41 2.02 14.20 14.90
C GLN A 41 1.50 15.59 14.55
N ARG A 42 2.38 16.60 14.66
CA ARG A 42 2.06 17.96 14.21
C ARG A 42 1.82 18.00 12.71
N ASP A 43 0.86 18.80 12.28
CA ASP A 43 0.65 19.09 10.85
C ASP A 43 1.89 19.65 10.17
N GLU A 44 2.23 19.05 9.02
CA GLU A 44 3.35 19.48 8.18
C GLU A 44 3.10 20.85 7.57
N SER A 45 4.15 21.67 7.52
CA SER A 45 4.13 22.99 6.86
C SER A 45 3.93 22.87 5.33
N LYS A 46 3.45 23.94 4.69
CA LYS A 46 3.26 23.98 3.23
C LYS A 46 4.56 23.64 2.46
N TYR A 47 5.70 24.16 2.94
CA TYR A 47 7.00 23.91 2.33
C TYR A 47 7.45 22.45 2.43
N THR A 48 7.27 21.81 3.59
CA THR A 48 7.65 20.40 3.78
C THR A 48 6.82 19.48 2.90
N ARG A 49 5.51 19.74 2.77
CA ARG A 49 4.62 19.05 1.81
C ARG A 49 5.08 19.23 0.36
N LYS A 50 5.44 20.45 -0.04
CA LYS A 50 5.96 20.75 -1.39
C LYS A 50 7.24 19.96 -1.68
N LYS A 51 8.20 19.95 -0.74
CA LYS A 51 9.47 19.22 -0.87
C LYS A 51 9.25 17.71 -1.05
N LYS A 52 8.34 17.10 -0.27
CA LYS A 52 7.98 15.68 -0.42
C LYS A 52 7.37 15.37 -1.80
N THR A 53 6.48 16.25 -2.27
CA THR A 53 5.82 16.11 -3.58
C THR A 53 6.84 16.16 -4.72
N LEU A 54 7.75 17.13 -4.70
CA LEU A 54 8.82 17.25 -5.69
C LEU A 54 9.71 15.99 -5.75
N LYS A 55 10.06 15.44 -4.58
CA LYS A 55 10.81 14.18 -4.49
C LYS A 55 10.05 13.00 -5.12
N SER A 56 8.72 12.93 -4.92
CA SER A 56 7.89 11.89 -5.53
C SER A 56 7.80 12.03 -7.04
N LEU A 57 7.70 13.25 -7.57
CA LEU A 57 7.67 13.51 -9.00
C LEU A 57 8.99 13.12 -9.66
N LYS A 58 10.12 13.50 -9.04
CA LYS A 58 11.45 13.14 -9.53
C LYS A 58 11.61 11.62 -9.66
N ARG A 59 11.21 10.86 -8.64
CA ARG A 59 11.26 9.39 -8.66
C ARG A 59 10.38 8.75 -9.73
N LYS A 60 9.24 9.38 -10.07
CA LYS A 60 8.39 8.91 -11.18
C LYS A 60 9.10 9.10 -12.51
N ALA A 61 9.67 10.28 -12.75
CA ALA A 61 10.45 10.55 -13.96
C ALA A 61 11.65 9.60 -14.10
N GLU A 62 12.43 9.39 -13.03
CA GLU A 62 13.55 8.44 -13.02
C GLU A 62 13.09 7.01 -13.37
N MET A 63 11.92 6.60 -12.87
CA MET A 63 11.35 5.28 -13.16
C MET A 63 10.89 5.17 -14.61
N GLU A 64 10.26 6.22 -15.17
CA GLU A 64 9.86 6.29 -16.58
C GLU A 64 11.08 6.22 -17.52
N GLU A 65 12.16 6.92 -17.19
CA GLU A 65 13.43 6.83 -17.91
C GLU A 65 14.05 5.42 -17.83
N MET A 66 14.04 4.80 -16.66
CA MET A 66 14.53 3.42 -16.50
C MET A 66 13.71 2.40 -17.28
N ILE A 67 12.38 2.60 -17.36
CA ILE A 67 11.49 1.79 -18.19
C ILE A 67 11.85 2.00 -19.68
N LYS A 68 12.05 3.26 -20.11
CA LYS A 68 12.47 3.58 -21.48
C LYS A 68 13.83 2.96 -21.84
N MET A 69 14.76 2.89 -20.89
CA MET A 69 16.07 2.25 -21.04
C MET A 69 16.02 0.71 -20.95
N GLY A 70 14.86 0.10 -20.70
CA GLY A 70 14.71 -1.36 -20.56
C GLY A 70 15.33 -1.94 -19.28
N LYS A 71 15.71 -1.10 -18.32
CA LYS A 71 16.38 -1.52 -17.06
C LYS A 71 15.39 -1.95 -15.97
N ALA A 72 14.10 -1.67 -16.15
CA ALA A 72 13.05 -1.96 -15.18
C ALA A 72 11.85 -2.63 -15.85
N PRO A 73 11.15 -3.58 -15.17
CA PRO A 73 9.94 -4.16 -15.71
C PRO A 73 8.83 -3.11 -15.76
N VAL A 74 8.13 -3.03 -16.91
CA VAL A 74 6.91 -2.24 -17.04
C VAL A 74 5.90 -2.80 -16.04
N LYS A 75 5.42 -1.96 -15.11
CA LYS A 75 4.29 -2.31 -14.26
C LYS A 75 3.05 -2.45 -15.17
N LYS A 76 2.60 -3.70 -15.37
CA LYS A 76 1.26 -4.00 -15.87
C LYS A 76 0.19 -3.62 -14.85
#